data_AF-A0A932LKB3-F1
#
_entry.id   AF-A0A932LKB3-F1
#
_cell.length_a   1.000
_cell.length_b   1.000
_cell.length_c   1.000
_cell.angle_alpha   90.00
_cell.angle_beta   90.00
_cell.angle_gamma   90.00
#
_symmetry.space_group_name_H-M   'P 1'
#
loop_
_entity.id
_entity.type
_entity.pdbx_description
1 polymer ?
#
loop_
_entity_poly.entity_id
_entity_poly.type
_entity_poly.pdbx_seq_one_letter_code
_entity_poly.pdbx_strand_id
1 'polypeptide(L)'
;TYVSPFVGWKEAHGEPTQTLLPEVAKMLANFGYPTQIIAAAIRNSRQMVDAALAGAHCVTAGMAVYQDSFRNPFTDMGNEVFQNAWDATPKE
;
A
#
# COMPACT_ATOMS: atom_id res chain seq x y z
N THR A 1 -11.59 13.87 -11.35
CA THR A 1 -12.67 13.20 -10.59
C THR A 1 -12.18 11.86 -10.09
N TYR A 2 -12.67 11.37 -8.95
CA TYR A 2 -12.21 10.12 -8.35
C TYR A 2 -13.36 9.12 -8.18
N VAL A 3 -13.04 7.83 -8.31
CA VAL A 3 -13.85 6.71 -7.83
C VAL A 3 -13.12 6.04 -6.67
N SER A 4 -13.85 5.64 -5.64
CA SER A 4 -13.29 5.12 -4.40
C SER A 4 -13.76 3.69 -4.12
N PRO A 5 -13.07 2.64 -4.60
CA PRO A 5 -13.38 1.25 -4.26
C PRO A 5 -12.90 0.89 -2.85
N PHE A 6 -13.74 0.21 -2.05
CA PHE A 6 -13.49 -0.04 -0.63
C PHE A 6 -12.95 -1.47 -0.43
N VAL A 7 -11.63 -1.62 -0.52
CA VAL A 7 -10.95 -2.93 -0.53
C VAL A 7 -11.16 -3.70 0.77
N GLY A 8 -10.85 -3.08 1.92
CA GLY A 8 -10.97 -3.75 3.21
C GLY A 8 -12.40 -4.05 3.65
N TRP A 9 -13.42 -3.46 3.02
CA TRP A 9 -14.82 -3.82 3.30
C TRP A 9 -15.19 -5.14 2.63
N LYS A 10 -14.79 -5.35 1.37
CA LYS A 10 -14.96 -6.64 0.71
C LYS A 10 -14.27 -7.75 1.48
N GLU A 11 -13.01 -7.53 1.87
CA GLU A 11 -12.24 -8.49 2.66
C GLU A 11 -12.94 -8.85 3.99
N ALA A 12 -13.45 -7.85 4.71
CA ALA A 12 -14.15 -8.06 5.98
C ALA A 12 -15.44 -8.90 5.85
N HIS A 13 -16.01 -8.99 4.65
CA HIS A 13 -17.20 -9.80 4.35
C HIS A 13 -16.84 -11.11 3.61
N GLY A 14 -15.56 -11.48 3.59
CA GLY A 14 -15.09 -12.73 2.98
C GLY A 14 -15.08 -12.72 1.46
N GLU A 15 -15.17 -11.54 0.84
CA GLU A 15 -15.13 -11.42 -0.61
C GLU A 15 -13.69 -11.33 -1.13
N PRO A 16 -13.38 -11.91 -2.30
CA PRO A 16 -12.13 -11.68 -2.99
C PRO A 16 -11.93 -10.19 -3.31
N THR A 17 -10.71 -9.71 -3.11
CA THR A 17 -10.34 -8.30 -3.31
C THR A 17 -9.43 -8.08 -4.51
N GLN A 18 -8.77 -9.14 -4.97
CA GLN A 18 -7.68 -9.09 -5.96
C GLN A 18 -8.17 -8.58 -7.33
N THR A 19 -9.44 -8.83 -7.67
CA THR A 19 -10.01 -8.42 -8.96
C THR A 19 -10.67 -7.05 -8.93
N LEU A 20 -10.97 -6.49 -7.75
CA LEU A 20 -11.75 -5.26 -7.61
C LEU A 20 -11.12 -4.07 -8.36
N LEU A 21 -9.86 -3.76 -8.06
CA LEU A 21 -9.19 -2.61 -8.66
C LEU A 21 -8.90 -2.81 -10.16
N PRO A 22 -8.42 -4.00 -10.62
CA PRO A 22 -8.28 -4.27 -12.05
C PRO A 22 -9.59 -4.15 -12.83
N GLU A 23 -10.70 -4.64 -12.29
CA GLU A 23 -12.02 -4.55 -12.94
C GLU A 23 -12.51 -3.10 -13.03
N VAL A 24 -12.31 -2.30 -11.97
CA VAL A 24 -12.61 -0.87 -11.99
C VAL A 24 -11.74 -0.14 -13.03
N ALA A 25 -10.43 -0.40 -13.05
CA ALA A 25 -9.53 0.20 -14.03
C ALA A 25 -9.92 -0.17 -15.47
N LYS A 26 -10.24 -1.44 -15.72
CA LYS A 26 -10.72 -1.92 -17.02
C LYS A 26 -12.04 -1.25 -17.40
N MET A 27 -12.98 -1.12 -16.47
CA MET A 27 -14.25 -0.43 -16.72
C MET A 27 -14.02 1.03 -17.12
N LEU A 28 -13.16 1.76 -16.39
CA LEU A 28 -12.84 3.15 -16.73
C LEU A 28 -12.21 3.28 -18.12
N ALA A 29 -11.25 2.39 -18.44
CA ALA A 29 -10.57 2.36 -19.73
C ALA A 29 -11.53 2.04 -20.88
N ASN A 30 -12.43 1.07 -20.70
CA ASN A 30 -13.38 0.64 -21.74
C ASN A 30 -14.30 1.78 -22.22
N PHE A 31 -14.62 2.72 -21.35
CA PHE A 31 -15.52 3.85 -21.66
C PHE A 31 -14.79 5.19 -21.76
N GLY A 32 -13.45 5.20 -21.70
CA GLY A 32 -12.64 6.42 -21.84
C GLY A 32 -12.86 7.43 -20.71
N TYR A 33 -13.23 6.99 -19.51
CA TYR A 33 -13.46 7.90 -18.38
C TYR A 33 -12.13 8.43 -17.83
N PRO A 34 -11.94 9.76 -17.69
CA PRO A 34 -10.73 10.35 -17.11
C PRO A 34 -10.69 10.27 -15.56
N THR A 35 -11.52 9.40 -14.97
CA THR A 35 -11.66 9.24 -13.53
C THR A 35 -10.45 8.49 -12.97
N GLN A 36 -9.95 8.94 -11.82
CA GLN A 36 -8.84 8.32 -11.13
C GLN A 36 -9.32 7.40 -10.01
N ILE A 37 -8.53 6.38 -9.70
CA ILE A 37 -8.85 5.42 -8.63
C ILE A 37 -8.15 5.87 -7.34
N ILE A 38 -8.95 6.17 -6.31
CA ILE A 38 -8.47 6.30 -4.92
C ILE A 38 -8.86 5.03 -4.16
N ALA A 39 -7.93 4.09 -4.01
CA ALA A 39 -8.23 2.84 -3.29
C ALA A 39 -8.43 3.15 -1.80
N ALA A 40 -9.58 2.74 -1.26
CA ALA A 40 -10.02 3.13 0.08
C ALA A 40 -10.28 1.92 0.98
N ALA A 41 -10.53 2.21 2.26
CA ALA A 41 -10.66 1.21 3.30
C ALA A 41 -9.45 0.26 3.38
N ILE A 42 -8.25 0.77 3.09
CA ILE A 42 -6.98 0.04 3.18
C ILE A 42 -6.67 -0.23 4.66
N ARG A 43 -6.34 -1.49 4.98
CA ARG A 43 -6.15 -1.99 6.36
C ARG A 43 -4.73 -2.42 6.68
N ASN A 44 -3.89 -2.64 5.68
CA ASN A 44 -2.51 -3.07 5.86
C ASN A 44 -1.62 -2.66 4.66
N SER A 45 -0.31 -2.73 4.84
CA SER A 45 0.69 -2.39 3.84
C SER A 45 0.60 -3.27 2.58
N ARG A 46 0.15 -4.53 2.73
CA ARG A 46 -0.01 -5.44 1.58
C ARG A 46 -1.08 -4.91 0.61
N GLN A 47 -2.21 -4.45 1.12
CA GLN A 47 -3.27 -3.85 0.30
C GLN A 47 -2.81 -2.56 -0.40
N MET A 48 -1.91 -1.77 0.20
CA MET A 48 -1.30 -0.61 -0.47
C MET A 48 -0.46 -1.04 -1.69
N VAL A 49 0.35 -2.09 -1.52
CA VAL A 49 1.16 -2.67 -2.61
C VAL A 49 0.26 -3.21 -3.72
N ASP A 50 -0.76 -3.98 -3.36
CA ASP A 50 -1.70 -4.56 -4.33
C ASP A 50 -2.46 -3.47 -5.10
N ALA A 51 -2.84 -2.37 -4.43
CA ALA A 51 -3.47 -1.23 -5.09
C ALA A 51 -2.52 -0.54 -6.09
N ALA A 52 -1.26 -0.34 -5.71
CA ALA A 52 -0.24 0.23 -6.60
C ALA A 52 -0.01 -0.66 -7.83
N LEU A 53 0.13 -1.98 -7.64
CA LEU A 53 0.29 -2.95 -8.72
C LEU A 53 -0.94 -3.02 -9.65
N ALA A 54 -2.14 -2.79 -9.11
CA ALA A 54 -3.38 -2.73 -9.88
C ALA A 54 -3.60 -1.41 -10.64
N GLY A 55 -2.69 -0.43 -10.51
CA GLY A 55 -2.80 0.87 -11.19
C GLY A 55 -3.72 1.88 -10.48
N ALA A 56 -3.93 1.74 -9.17
CA ALA A 56 -4.58 2.80 -8.39
C ALA A 56 -3.74 4.09 -8.43
N HIS A 57 -4.39 5.24 -8.55
CA HIS A 57 -3.70 6.53 -8.67
C HIS A 57 -3.28 7.06 -7.30
N CYS A 58 -4.04 6.74 -6.26
CA CYS A 58 -3.70 7.00 -4.87
C CYS A 58 -4.42 6.02 -3.93
N VAL A 59 -4.02 6.02 -2.67
CA VAL A 59 -4.65 5.25 -1.59
C VAL A 59 -5.05 6.16 -0.44
N THR A 60 -6.12 5.80 0.26
CA THR A 60 -6.51 6.45 1.52
C THR A 60 -6.70 5.39 2.62
N ALA A 61 -6.05 5.63 3.75
CA ALA A 61 -6.00 4.71 4.88
C ALA A 61 -6.00 5.47 6.22
N GLY A 62 -6.23 4.76 7.32
CA GLY A 62 -6.02 5.33 8.65
C GLY A 62 -4.53 5.54 8.94
N MET A 63 -4.21 6.53 9.78
CA MET A 63 -2.82 6.88 10.13
C MET A 63 -1.98 5.67 10.59
N ALA A 64 -2.57 4.78 11.40
CA ALA A 64 -1.91 3.59 11.88
C ALA A 64 -1.39 2.68 10.75
N VAL A 65 -2.15 2.57 9.64
CA VAL A 65 -1.72 1.77 8.49
C VAL A 65 -0.48 2.38 7.83
N TYR A 66 -0.43 3.70 7.72
CA TYR A 66 0.77 4.38 7.21
C TYR A 66 1.96 4.17 8.15
N GLN A 67 1.76 4.35 9.46
CA GLN A 67 2.84 4.14 10.44
C GLN A 67 3.41 2.72 10.37
N ASP A 68 2.54 1.71 10.30
CA ASP A 68 2.96 0.32 10.18
C ASP A 68 3.61 0.01 8.82
N SER A 69 3.23 0.72 7.75
CA SER A 69 3.83 0.54 6.42
C SER A 69 5.28 0.97 6.30
N PHE A 70 5.74 1.87 7.19
CA PHE A 70 7.15 2.28 7.24
C PHE A 70 8.01 1.38 8.13
N ARG A 71 7.43 0.41 8.85
CA ARG A 71 8.15 -0.50 9.73
C ARG A 71 8.52 -1.77 8.98
N ASN A 72 9.79 -2.16 9.05
CA ASN A 72 10.28 -3.40 8.49
C ASN A 72 11.38 -4.00 9.38
N PRO A 73 11.25 -5.25 9.84
CA PRO A 73 12.19 -5.84 10.78
C PRO A 73 13.62 -5.95 10.21
N PHE A 74 13.76 -6.10 8.89
CA PHE A 74 15.08 -6.14 8.25
C PHE A 74 15.71 -4.77 8.09
N THR A 75 14.91 -3.71 8.06
CA THR A 75 15.43 -2.33 8.10
C THR A 75 16.00 -2.03 9.49
N ASP A 76 15.28 -2.40 10.54
CA ASP A 76 15.76 -2.23 11.92
C ASP A 76 17.04 -3.04 12.16
N MET A 77 17.04 -4.32 11.76
CA MET A 77 18.23 -5.17 11.81
C MET A 77 19.41 -4.58 11.02
N GLY A 78 19.15 -4.05 9.82
CA GLY A 78 20.19 -3.42 9.00
C GLY A 78 20.80 -2.19 9.69
N ASN A 79 19.96 -1.35 10.30
CA ASN A 79 20.40 -0.17 11.05
C ASN A 79 21.28 -0.56 12.25
N GLU A 80 20.91 -1.61 12.99
CA GLU A 80 21.73 -2.11 14.11
C GLU A 80 23.09 -2.61 13.62
N VAL A 81 23.14 -3.35 12.50
CA VAL A 81 24.40 -3.82 11.92
C VAL A 81 25.30 -2.64 11.54
N PHE A 82 24.75 -1.61 10.89
CA PHE A 82 25.52 -0.42 10.50
C PHE A 82 26.00 0.37 11.73
N GLN A 83 25.15 0.54 12.73
CA GLN A 83 25.51 1.26 13.95
C GLN A 83 26.64 0.55 14.70
N ASN A 84 26.55 -0.78 14.87
CA ASN A 84 27.58 -1.57 15.53
C ASN A 84 28.92 -1.51 14.79
N ALA A 85 28.89 -1.57 13.44
CA ALA A 85 30.09 -1.45 12.62
C ALA A 85 30.73 -0.06 12.77
N TRP A 86 29.91 1.01 12.79
CA TRP A 86 30.38 2.38 13.00
C TRP A 86 31.03 2.55 14.37
N ASP A 87 30.37 2.07 15.43
CA ASP A 87 30.86 2.20 16.81
C ASP A 87 32.15 1.42 17.06
N ALA A 88 32.40 0.36 16.29
CA ALA A 88 33.64 -0.42 16.32
C ALA A 88 34.81 0.21 15.53
N THR A 89 34.60 1.34 14.84
CA THR A 89 35.65 2.02 14.08
C THR A 89 36.77 2.50 15.02
N PRO A 90 38.04 2.12 14.80
CA PRO A 90 39.15 2.62 15.59
C PRO A 90 39.22 4.14 15.54
N LYS A 91 39.35 4.78 16.71
CA LYS A 91 39.59 6.23 16.78
C LYS A 91 41.08 6.49 16.52
N GLU A 92 41.35 7.53 15.74
CA GLU A 92 42.71 8.04 15.49
C GLU A 92 43.39 8.51 16.79
#